data_AF-M7XKD7-F1
#
_entry.id   AF-M7XKD7-F1
#
_cell.length_a   1.000
_cell.length_b   1.000
_cell.length_c   1.000
_cell.angle_alpha   90.00
_cell.angle_beta   90.00
_cell.angle_gamma   90.00
#
_symmetry.space_group_name_H-M   'P 1'
#
loop_
_entity.id
_entity.type
_entity.pdbx_description
1 polymer ?
#
loop_
_entity_poly.entity_id
_entity_poly.type
_entity_poly.pdbx_seq_one_letter_code
_entity_poly.pdbx_strand_id
1 'polypeptide(L)'
;MADLAIAVNNLDFAYAQLNAPARPVLHDVTLNLPKGSRCLLVGANGAGKSTLLQILAGKRLTRSNAKVLGNDVFFKTPDGVTYLGTEWASNPVVRSDLEVAHFLDSVGGYRYKERRDRLLDILDVDLAWHMHEVSDGERRRVQIVSGLMAPWDLLLLDEVTVDLDVLVRSRLLAFLAEETQTRGATIVYASHIFDGMDSWPTHLCHIQLGSTVAPSPLSWPLTGAQGEDEAVPAEVRERMMDPDRSGSRLLELAVHWLEIDKKMRIEKEIREGGKQKRGATGAANGVVTDSEAFYRKYDYSH
;
A
#
# COMPACT_ATOMS: atom_id res chain seq x y z
N MET A 1 19.55 -13.92 16.50
CA MET A 1 19.01 -12.81 15.67
C MET A 1 17.81 -13.35 14.94
N ALA A 2 16.68 -12.65 14.95
CA ALA A 2 15.50 -13.05 14.19
C ALA A 2 15.81 -13.08 12.69
N ASP A 3 15.29 -14.06 11.97
CA ASP A 3 15.46 -14.16 10.51
C ASP A 3 14.57 -13.10 9.84
N LEU A 4 15.20 -12.14 9.17
CA LEU A 4 14.50 -10.99 8.57
C LEU A 4 14.08 -11.30 7.12
N ALA A 5 12.82 -11.02 6.82
CA ALA A 5 12.32 -11.01 5.44
C ALA A 5 12.76 -9.74 4.70
N ILE A 6 12.82 -8.60 5.42
CA ILE A 6 13.24 -7.31 4.87
C ILE A 6 14.26 -6.72 5.83
N ALA A 7 15.40 -6.29 5.29
CA ALA A 7 16.42 -5.56 6.01
C ALA A 7 16.85 -4.37 5.14
N VAL A 8 16.28 -3.21 5.45
CA VAL A 8 16.60 -1.92 4.83
C VAL A 8 17.15 -1.01 5.89
N ASN A 9 18.32 -0.41 5.66
CA ASN A 9 18.93 0.56 6.56
C ASN A 9 19.37 1.79 5.77
N ASN A 10 18.94 2.97 6.22
CA ASN A 10 19.33 4.27 5.67
C ASN A 10 19.12 4.37 4.15
N LEU A 11 17.95 3.93 3.66
CA LEU A 11 17.59 3.99 2.24
C LEU A 11 17.20 5.42 1.84
N ASP A 12 17.99 5.97 0.93
CA ASP A 12 17.69 7.20 0.20
C ASP A 12 17.30 6.89 -1.24
N PHE A 13 16.29 7.60 -1.75
CA PHE A 13 15.90 7.48 -3.15
C PHE A 13 15.31 8.79 -3.69
N ALA A 14 15.73 9.18 -4.89
CA ALA A 14 15.20 10.32 -5.61
C ALA A 14 14.91 9.93 -7.06
N TYR A 15 13.83 10.46 -7.63
CA TYR A 15 13.56 10.30 -9.06
C TYR A 15 14.50 11.22 -9.85
N ALA A 16 15.11 10.67 -10.89
CA ALA A 16 15.89 11.47 -11.83
C ALA A 16 14.97 12.52 -12.49
N GLN A 17 15.42 13.77 -12.52
CA GLN A 17 14.74 14.86 -13.21
C GLN A 17 15.69 15.44 -14.25
N LEU A 18 15.21 15.56 -15.49
CA LEU A 18 16.02 16.01 -16.63
C LEU A 18 16.50 17.46 -16.50
N ASN A 19 15.73 18.33 -15.79
CA ASN A 19 15.97 19.78 -15.74
C ASN A 19 15.82 20.39 -14.34
N ALA A 20 15.97 19.59 -13.28
CA ALA A 20 15.87 20.07 -11.91
C ALA A 20 16.68 19.16 -10.96
N PRO A 21 17.15 19.68 -9.81
CA PRO A 21 17.79 18.84 -8.81
C PRO A 21 16.82 17.76 -8.33
N ALA A 22 17.29 16.51 -8.31
CA ALA A 22 16.51 15.38 -7.87
C ALA A 22 16.04 15.61 -6.43
N ARG A 23 14.73 15.69 -6.22
CA ARG A 23 14.16 15.79 -4.87
C ARG A 23 14.05 14.37 -4.28
N PRO A 24 14.62 14.11 -3.09
CA PRO A 24 14.49 12.81 -2.46
C PRO A 24 13.03 12.53 -2.15
N VAL A 25 12.54 11.39 -2.63
CA VAL A 25 11.23 10.83 -2.30
C VAL A 25 11.33 9.97 -1.05
N LEU A 26 12.43 9.23 -0.90
CA LEU A 26 12.77 8.53 0.33
C LEU A 26 14.07 9.10 0.88
N HIS A 27 14.13 9.24 2.20
CA HIS A 27 15.35 9.62 2.91
C HIS A 27 15.44 8.91 4.26
N ASP A 28 16.60 8.32 4.53
CA ASP A 28 16.91 7.60 5.76
C ASP A 28 15.86 6.54 6.15
N VAL A 29 15.29 5.84 5.16
CA VAL A 29 14.29 4.79 5.43
C VAL A 29 14.98 3.57 6.03
N THR A 30 14.51 3.14 7.19
CA THR A 30 14.96 1.92 7.86
C THR A 30 13.77 1.03 8.16
N LEU A 31 13.81 -0.20 7.66
CA LEU A 31 12.73 -1.19 7.81
C LEU A 31 13.34 -2.58 8.00
N ASN A 32 13.24 -3.09 9.22
CA ASN A 32 13.65 -4.45 9.57
C ASN A 32 12.42 -5.27 9.94
N LEU A 33 11.98 -6.14 9.03
CA LEU A 33 10.75 -6.93 9.20
C LEU A 33 11.08 -8.43 9.34
N PRO A 34 10.64 -9.11 10.41
CA PRO A 34 10.81 -10.55 10.57
C PRO A 34 10.06 -11.36 9.51
N LYS A 35 10.57 -12.55 9.18
CA LYS A 35 9.82 -13.52 8.35
C LYS A 35 8.50 -13.93 9.00
N GLY A 36 7.51 -14.28 8.18
CA GLY A 36 6.15 -14.64 8.62
C GLY A 36 5.29 -13.46 9.04
N SER A 37 5.80 -12.23 8.92
CA SER A 37 5.09 -11.03 9.34
C SER A 37 4.05 -10.59 8.31
N ARG A 38 2.92 -10.06 8.80
CA ARG A 38 1.99 -9.22 8.04
C ARG A 38 2.16 -7.79 8.50
N CYS A 39 2.86 -6.98 7.72
CA CYS A 39 3.16 -5.59 8.02
C CYS A 39 2.21 -4.67 7.26
N LEU A 40 1.49 -3.81 7.97
CA LEU A 40 0.72 -2.74 7.36
C LEU A 40 1.59 -1.49 7.24
N LEU A 41 1.73 -0.97 6.02
CA LEU A 41 2.48 0.25 5.73
C LEU A 41 1.52 1.43 5.67
N VAL A 42 1.57 2.29 6.68
CA VAL A 42 0.68 3.43 6.88
C VAL A 42 1.46 4.72 6.63
N GLY A 43 0.81 5.71 6.02
CA GLY A 43 1.40 7.03 5.79
C GLY A 43 0.61 7.81 4.75
N ALA A 44 0.68 9.14 4.76
CA ALA A 44 -0.11 9.98 3.85
C ALA A 44 0.17 9.73 2.36
N ASN A 45 -0.74 10.20 1.49
CA ASN A 45 -0.53 10.15 0.04
C ASN A 45 0.71 10.96 -0.33
N GLY A 46 1.61 10.32 -1.10
CA GLY A 46 2.91 10.89 -1.44
C GLY A 46 4.01 10.73 -0.39
N ALA A 47 3.77 9.99 0.71
CA ALA A 47 4.80 9.71 1.72
C ALA A 47 5.88 8.71 1.27
N GLY A 48 5.74 8.09 0.09
CA GLY A 48 6.75 7.18 -0.47
C GLY A 48 6.43 5.69 -0.39
N LYS A 49 5.23 5.28 0.08
CA LYS A 49 4.79 3.87 0.22
C LYS A 49 5.02 3.05 -1.06
N SER A 50 4.41 3.45 -2.17
CA SER A 50 4.52 2.76 -3.46
C SER A 50 5.97 2.71 -3.96
N THR A 51 6.72 3.80 -3.78
CA THR A 51 8.14 3.86 -4.15
C THR A 51 8.96 2.85 -3.34
N LEU A 52 8.74 2.75 -2.02
CA LEU A 52 9.40 1.77 -1.15
C LEU A 52 9.06 0.34 -1.58
N LEU A 53 7.78 0.04 -1.83
CA LEU A 53 7.36 -1.29 -2.29
C LEU A 53 7.98 -1.64 -3.65
N GLN A 54 8.05 -0.70 -4.60
CA GLN A 54 8.71 -0.91 -5.90
C GLN A 54 10.22 -1.16 -5.76
N ILE A 55 10.89 -0.50 -4.81
CA ILE A 55 12.32 -0.76 -4.52
C ILE A 55 12.51 -2.15 -3.94
N LEU A 56 11.69 -2.53 -2.95
CA LEU A 56 11.71 -3.87 -2.33
C LEU A 56 11.40 -4.98 -3.34
N ALA A 57 10.58 -4.68 -4.34
CA ALA A 57 10.24 -5.58 -5.44
C ALA A 57 11.34 -5.69 -6.52
N GLY A 58 12.45 -4.97 -6.40
CA GLY A 58 13.50 -4.95 -7.43
C GLY A 58 13.09 -4.20 -8.72
N LYS A 59 12.06 -3.35 -8.69
CA LYS A 59 11.57 -2.59 -9.87
C LYS A 59 12.24 -1.23 -10.06
N ARG A 60 12.94 -0.71 -9.05
CA ARG A 60 13.57 0.63 -9.08
C ARG A 60 14.97 0.67 -8.49
N LEU A 61 15.99 0.72 -9.36
CA LEU A 61 17.38 0.72 -8.92
C LEU A 61 17.66 1.81 -7.87
N THR A 62 18.22 1.39 -6.74
CA THR A 62 18.72 2.27 -5.69
C THR A 62 20.20 1.96 -5.41
N ARG A 63 20.93 2.94 -4.88
CA ARG A 63 22.34 2.78 -4.47
C ARG A 63 22.49 2.32 -3.02
N SER A 64 21.38 2.11 -2.32
CA SER A 64 21.31 1.84 -0.87
C SER A 64 21.33 0.35 -0.53
N ASN A 65 21.63 0.05 0.74
CA ASN A 65 21.59 -1.29 1.33
C ASN A 65 20.14 -1.75 1.63
N ALA A 66 19.46 -2.26 0.60
CA ALA A 66 18.16 -2.91 0.76
C ALA A 66 18.29 -4.42 0.48
N LYS A 67 17.92 -5.25 1.46
CA LYS A 67 17.90 -6.70 1.31
C LYS A 67 16.50 -7.25 1.56
N VAL A 68 16.10 -8.20 0.72
CA VAL A 68 14.89 -9.00 0.89
C VAL A 68 15.27 -10.46 0.88
N LEU A 69 14.69 -11.25 1.79
CA LEU A 69 14.98 -12.67 1.95
C LEU A 69 16.50 -12.97 2.02
N GLY A 70 17.25 -12.08 2.68
CA GLY A 70 18.71 -12.16 2.84
C GLY A 70 19.56 -11.76 1.62
N ASN A 71 18.95 -11.42 0.48
CA ASN A 71 19.66 -11.06 -0.75
C ASN A 71 19.43 -9.59 -1.12
N ASP A 72 20.35 -8.98 -1.88
CA ASP A 72 20.20 -7.62 -2.38
C ASP A 72 19.00 -7.51 -3.34
N VAL A 73 18.19 -6.47 -3.20
CA VAL A 73 16.95 -6.30 -3.99
C VAL A 73 17.18 -6.15 -5.50
N PHE A 74 18.35 -5.66 -5.95
CA PHE A 74 18.65 -5.39 -7.37
C PHE A 74 19.71 -6.31 -7.94
N PHE A 75 20.86 -6.42 -7.27
CA PHE A 75 22.00 -7.15 -7.81
C PHE A 75 21.83 -8.66 -7.68
N LYS A 76 20.94 -9.10 -6.77
CA LYS A 76 20.65 -10.52 -6.54
C LYS A 76 19.20 -10.70 -6.09
N THR A 77 18.26 -10.22 -6.90
CA THR A 77 16.83 -10.33 -6.60
C THR A 77 16.47 -11.80 -6.35
N PRO A 78 15.96 -12.16 -5.16
CA PRO A 78 15.60 -13.53 -4.86
C PRO A 78 14.30 -13.92 -5.57
N ASP A 79 14.15 -15.22 -5.84
CA ASP A 79 12.87 -15.79 -6.23
C ASP A 79 11.83 -15.62 -5.09
N GLY A 80 10.55 -15.75 -5.43
CA GLY A 80 9.47 -15.71 -4.43
C GLY A 80 9.07 -14.31 -3.95
N VAL A 81 9.55 -13.24 -4.59
CA VAL A 81 9.07 -11.87 -4.37
C VAL A 81 7.98 -11.52 -5.37
N THR A 82 6.78 -11.22 -4.88
CA THR A 82 5.62 -10.81 -5.70
C THR A 82 5.21 -9.39 -5.35
N TYR A 83 5.04 -8.53 -6.35
CA TYR A 83 4.50 -7.17 -6.18
C TYR A 83 3.20 -6.99 -6.95
N LEU A 84 2.15 -6.60 -6.23
CA LEU A 84 0.85 -6.23 -6.79
C LEU A 84 0.56 -4.77 -6.49
N GLY A 85 0.66 -3.94 -7.53
CA GLY A 85 0.36 -2.52 -7.44
C GLY A 85 -0.63 -2.03 -8.48
N THR A 86 -0.72 -0.70 -8.59
CA THR A 86 -1.65 0.00 -9.47
C THR A 86 -1.19 0.05 -10.94
N GLU A 87 0.08 -0.26 -11.22
CA GLU A 87 0.67 -0.26 -12.57
C GLU A 87 -0.08 -1.14 -13.57
N TRP A 88 -0.70 -2.20 -13.08
CA TRP A 88 -1.43 -3.14 -13.93
C TRP A 88 -2.64 -2.52 -14.65
N ALA A 89 -3.26 -1.48 -14.10
CA ALA A 89 -4.35 -0.76 -14.77
C ALA A 89 -3.93 -0.12 -16.11
N SER A 90 -2.62 0.09 -16.29
CA SER A 90 -2.02 0.63 -17.52
C SER A 90 -1.61 -0.45 -18.53
N ASN A 91 -1.71 -1.74 -18.19
CA ASN A 91 -1.34 -2.83 -19.09
C ASN A 91 -2.38 -2.96 -20.23
N PRO A 92 -2.01 -2.83 -21.51
CA PRO A 92 -2.95 -2.92 -22.63
C PRO A 92 -3.75 -4.23 -22.70
N VAL A 93 -3.16 -5.33 -22.23
CA VAL A 93 -3.80 -6.66 -22.23
C VAL A 93 -5.07 -6.69 -21.37
N VAL A 94 -5.18 -5.79 -20.38
CA VAL A 94 -6.37 -5.76 -19.52
C VAL A 94 -7.61 -5.19 -20.22
N ARG A 95 -7.44 -4.62 -21.42
CA ARG A 95 -8.51 -4.08 -22.25
C ARG A 95 -8.62 -4.79 -23.60
N SER A 96 -7.90 -5.89 -23.80
CA SER A 96 -8.00 -6.67 -25.02
C SER A 96 -9.19 -7.63 -24.98
N ASP A 97 -9.63 -8.05 -26.17
CA ASP A 97 -10.54 -9.18 -26.33
C ASP A 97 -9.82 -10.50 -26.05
N LEU A 98 -9.66 -10.79 -24.76
CA LEU A 98 -9.00 -11.98 -24.25
C LEU A 98 -9.83 -12.56 -23.11
N GLU A 99 -10.17 -13.84 -23.24
CA GLU A 99 -10.84 -14.60 -22.19
C GLU A 99 -9.91 -14.78 -20.98
N VAL A 100 -10.47 -14.68 -19.77
CA VAL A 100 -9.73 -14.79 -18.50
C VAL A 100 -9.01 -16.13 -18.40
N ALA A 101 -9.62 -17.23 -18.85
CA ALA A 101 -8.98 -18.54 -18.91
C ALA A 101 -7.65 -18.51 -19.69
N HIS A 102 -7.68 -17.96 -20.91
CA HIS A 102 -6.50 -17.84 -21.76
C HIS A 102 -5.48 -16.88 -21.18
N PHE A 103 -5.93 -15.76 -20.58
CA PHE A 103 -5.04 -14.84 -19.89
C PHE A 103 -4.28 -15.53 -18.75
N LEU A 104 -4.99 -16.20 -17.84
CA LEU A 104 -4.38 -16.88 -16.69
C LEU A 104 -3.43 -17.99 -17.14
N ASP A 105 -3.77 -18.76 -18.16
CA ASP A 105 -2.86 -19.79 -18.68
C ASP A 105 -1.61 -19.19 -19.36
N SER A 106 -1.75 -18.05 -20.05
CA SER A 106 -0.62 -17.34 -20.67
C SER A 106 0.43 -16.85 -19.66
N VAL A 107 -0.02 -16.50 -18.44
CA VAL A 107 0.88 -16.10 -17.33
C VAL A 107 1.28 -17.26 -16.42
N GLY A 108 0.97 -18.51 -16.81
CA GLY A 108 1.44 -19.73 -16.15
C GLY A 108 0.46 -20.35 -15.15
N GLY A 109 -0.83 -19.97 -15.19
CA GLY A 109 -1.86 -20.50 -14.30
C GLY A 109 -2.04 -22.02 -14.37
N TYR A 110 -1.80 -22.62 -15.53
CA TYR A 110 -1.81 -24.07 -15.71
C TYR A 110 -0.83 -24.83 -14.80
N ARG A 111 0.21 -24.18 -14.29
CA ARG A 111 1.22 -24.78 -13.38
C ARG A 111 0.73 -24.86 -11.94
N TYR A 112 -0.27 -24.05 -11.58
CA TYR A 112 -0.72 -23.85 -10.21
C TYR A 112 -2.25 -24.00 -10.08
N LYS A 113 -2.83 -25.00 -10.76
CA LYS A 113 -4.28 -25.18 -10.90
C LYS A 113 -5.02 -25.14 -9.57
N GLU A 114 -4.62 -25.94 -8.59
CA GLU A 114 -5.31 -26.01 -7.28
C GLU A 114 -5.36 -24.64 -6.57
N ARG A 115 -4.24 -23.91 -6.58
CA ARG A 115 -4.14 -22.59 -5.96
C ARG A 115 -4.88 -21.53 -6.76
N ARG A 116 -4.81 -21.59 -8.09
CA ARG A 116 -5.57 -20.73 -9.01
C ARG A 116 -7.07 -20.91 -8.77
N ASP A 117 -7.57 -22.15 -8.76
CA ASP A 117 -8.99 -22.46 -8.63
C ASP A 117 -9.52 -22.01 -7.26
N ARG A 118 -8.75 -22.24 -6.18
CA ARG A 118 -9.04 -21.68 -4.87
C ARG A 118 -9.15 -20.14 -4.87
N LEU A 119 -8.26 -19.46 -5.60
CA LEU A 119 -8.29 -18.00 -5.71
C LEU A 119 -9.46 -17.51 -6.57
N LEU A 120 -9.83 -18.22 -7.63
CA LEU A 120 -11.02 -17.94 -8.44
C LEU A 120 -12.28 -17.98 -7.57
N ASP A 121 -12.40 -18.99 -6.69
CA ASP A 121 -13.52 -19.10 -5.74
C ASP A 121 -13.53 -17.99 -4.69
N ILE A 122 -12.37 -17.64 -4.14
CA ILE A 122 -12.23 -16.57 -3.13
C ILE A 122 -12.62 -15.21 -3.72
N LEU A 123 -12.14 -14.95 -4.93
CA LEU A 123 -12.28 -13.66 -5.60
C LEU A 123 -13.53 -13.57 -6.48
N ASP A 124 -14.29 -14.66 -6.61
CA ASP A 124 -15.50 -14.74 -7.42
C ASP A 124 -15.21 -14.27 -8.86
N VAL A 125 -14.27 -14.98 -9.52
CA VAL A 125 -13.82 -14.72 -10.89
C VAL A 125 -14.29 -15.84 -11.80
N ASP A 126 -15.02 -15.49 -12.86
CA ASP A 126 -15.38 -16.42 -13.91
C ASP A 126 -14.27 -16.51 -14.97
N LEU A 127 -13.95 -17.73 -15.38
CA LEU A 127 -12.98 -18.01 -16.42
C LEU A 127 -13.49 -17.63 -17.81
N ALA A 128 -14.80 -17.64 -18.02
CA ALA A 128 -15.44 -17.30 -19.30
C ALA A 128 -15.55 -15.78 -19.54
N TRP A 129 -15.17 -14.96 -18.56
CA TRP A 129 -15.16 -13.50 -18.73
C TRP A 129 -14.15 -13.07 -19.79
N HIS A 130 -14.47 -11.98 -20.49
CA HIS A 130 -13.54 -11.30 -21.37
C HIS A 130 -13.00 -10.02 -20.71
N MET A 131 -11.67 -9.83 -20.77
CA MET A 131 -10.96 -8.73 -20.08
C MET A 131 -11.49 -7.33 -20.44
N HIS A 132 -12.02 -7.14 -21.65
CA HIS A 132 -12.59 -5.89 -22.12
C HIS A 132 -14.04 -5.64 -21.68
N GLU A 133 -14.79 -6.68 -21.28
CA GLU A 133 -16.21 -6.61 -20.92
C GLU A 133 -16.44 -6.48 -19.40
N VAL A 134 -15.46 -6.90 -18.60
CA VAL A 134 -15.53 -6.84 -17.14
C VAL A 134 -15.35 -5.42 -16.59
N SER A 135 -16.01 -5.16 -15.45
CA SER A 135 -15.83 -3.95 -14.65
C SER A 135 -14.40 -3.83 -14.10
N ASP A 136 -14.01 -2.63 -13.67
CA ASP A 136 -12.67 -2.43 -13.10
C ASP A 136 -12.43 -3.25 -11.81
N GLY A 137 -13.48 -3.50 -11.01
CA GLY A 137 -13.42 -4.37 -9.83
C GLY A 137 -13.20 -5.84 -10.18
N GLU A 138 -13.95 -6.36 -11.17
CA GLU A 138 -13.76 -7.71 -11.71
C GLU A 138 -12.37 -7.88 -12.32
N ARG A 139 -11.93 -6.88 -13.07
CA ARG A 139 -10.59 -6.80 -13.63
C ARG A 139 -9.52 -6.84 -12.51
N ARG A 140 -9.70 -6.09 -11.42
CA ARG A 140 -8.82 -6.13 -10.24
C ARG A 140 -8.79 -7.51 -9.58
N ARG A 141 -9.92 -8.21 -9.51
CA ARG A 141 -9.98 -9.60 -9.01
C ARG A 141 -9.14 -10.54 -9.89
N VAL A 142 -9.27 -10.47 -11.21
CA VAL A 142 -8.44 -11.26 -12.16
C VAL A 142 -6.95 -10.96 -11.96
N GLN A 143 -6.57 -9.69 -11.75
CA GLN A 143 -5.19 -9.32 -11.45
C GLN A 143 -4.67 -10.03 -10.20
N ILE A 144 -5.46 -10.00 -9.12
CA ILE A 144 -5.06 -10.61 -7.85
C ILE A 144 -4.91 -12.13 -8.02
N VAL A 145 -5.82 -12.81 -8.75
CA VAL A 145 -5.67 -14.23 -9.10
C VAL A 145 -4.34 -14.47 -9.81
N SER A 146 -4.08 -13.72 -10.90
CA SER A 146 -2.87 -13.88 -11.71
C SER A 146 -1.58 -13.63 -10.93
N GLY A 147 -1.64 -12.74 -9.94
CA GLY A 147 -0.53 -12.38 -9.08
C GLY A 147 -0.26 -13.37 -7.95
N LEU A 148 -1.29 -14.03 -7.43
CA LEU A 148 -1.20 -14.88 -6.24
C LEU A 148 -1.26 -16.39 -6.52
N MET A 149 -1.56 -16.78 -7.77
CA MET A 149 -1.62 -18.20 -8.18
C MET A 149 -0.27 -18.90 -8.07
N ALA A 150 0.85 -18.19 -8.24
CA ALA A 150 2.18 -18.71 -7.92
C ALA A 150 2.48 -18.54 -6.42
N PRO A 151 3.13 -19.52 -5.78
CA PRO A 151 3.57 -19.37 -4.40
C PRO A 151 4.62 -18.26 -4.27
N TRP A 152 4.57 -17.50 -3.16
CA TRP A 152 5.49 -16.40 -2.85
C TRP A 152 5.98 -16.50 -1.40
N ASP A 153 7.17 -15.96 -1.14
CA ASP A 153 7.78 -15.88 0.19
C ASP A 153 7.73 -14.44 0.75
N LEU A 154 7.72 -13.46 -0.15
CA LEU A 154 7.48 -12.05 0.15
C LEU A 154 6.44 -11.47 -0.81
N LEU A 155 5.32 -11.00 -0.27
CA LEU A 155 4.27 -10.32 -1.00
C LEU A 155 4.20 -8.84 -0.65
N LEU A 156 4.27 -8.00 -1.68
CA LEU A 156 4.23 -6.55 -1.58
C LEU A 156 2.93 -6.07 -2.23
N LEU A 157 2.01 -5.56 -1.43
CA LEU A 157 0.68 -5.12 -1.85
C LEU A 157 0.58 -3.60 -1.77
N ASP A 158 0.17 -2.98 -2.87
CA ASP A 158 0.00 -1.53 -2.97
C ASP A 158 -1.44 -1.22 -3.40
N GLU A 159 -2.27 -0.88 -2.40
CA GLU A 159 -3.68 -0.51 -2.57
C GLU A 159 -4.51 -1.57 -3.33
N VAL A 160 -4.24 -2.86 -3.07
CA VAL A 160 -4.88 -3.97 -3.82
C VAL A 160 -6.38 -4.13 -3.64
N THR A 161 -6.91 -3.77 -2.47
CA THR A 161 -8.31 -4.02 -2.13
C THR A 161 -9.25 -2.82 -2.30
N VAL A 162 -8.81 -1.73 -2.93
CA VAL A 162 -9.63 -0.51 -3.05
C VAL A 162 -10.91 -0.77 -3.85
N ASP A 163 -10.81 -1.56 -4.91
CA ASP A 163 -11.94 -1.87 -5.82
C ASP A 163 -12.63 -3.21 -5.49
N LEU A 164 -12.40 -3.76 -4.28
CA LEU A 164 -13.03 -5.01 -3.84
C LEU A 164 -14.20 -4.73 -2.90
N ASP A 165 -15.29 -5.48 -3.07
CA ASP A 165 -16.39 -5.49 -2.11
C ASP A 165 -15.95 -6.10 -0.76
N VAL A 166 -16.77 -5.86 0.27
CA VAL A 166 -16.46 -6.24 1.66
C VAL A 166 -16.27 -7.76 1.83
N LEU A 167 -17.07 -8.58 1.14
CA LEU A 167 -17.01 -10.03 1.30
C LEU A 167 -15.76 -10.61 0.65
N VAL A 168 -15.49 -10.24 -0.60
CA VAL A 168 -14.30 -10.69 -1.34
C VAL A 168 -13.03 -10.22 -0.64
N ARG A 169 -13.00 -8.97 -0.17
CA ARG A 169 -11.88 -8.43 0.61
C ARG A 169 -11.63 -9.24 1.89
N SER A 170 -12.69 -9.56 2.65
CA SER A 170 -12.58 -10.34 3.88
C SER A 170 -11.99 -11.73 3.61
N ARG A 171 -12.48 -12.43 2.57
CA ARG A 171 -11.96 -13.75 2.18
C ARG A 171 -10.50 -13.69 1.70
N LEU A 172 -10.14 -12.66 0.93
CA LEU A 172 -8.76 -12.44 0.51
C LEU A 172 -7.83 -12.22 1.71
N LEU A 173 -8.22 -11.37 2.66
CA LEU A 173 -7.43 -11.13 3.88
C LEU A 173 -7.26 -12.40 4.72
N ALA A 174 -8.29 -13.23 4.83
CA ALA A 174 -8.22 -14.53 5.50
C ALA A 174 -7.24 -15.48 4.80
N PHE A 175 -7.29 -15.57 3.47
CA PHE A 175 -6.33 -16.35 2.67
C PHE A 175 -4.90 -15.88 2.88
N LEU A 176 -4.67 -14.56 2.83
CA LEU A 176 -3.35 -13.97 3.07
C LEU A 176 -2.83 -14.25 4.49
N ALA A 177 -3.71 -14.24 5.50
CA ALA A 177 -3.36 -14.60 6.86
C ALA A 177 -2.94 -16.08 6.97
N GLU A 178 -3.70 -16.98 6.36
CA GLU A 178 -3.37 -18.40 6.31
C GLU A 178 -2.01 -18.66 5.66
N GLU A 179 -1.68 -17.99 4.55
CA GLU A 179 -0.39 -18.13 3.87
C GLU A 179 0.79 -17.80 4.79
N THR A 180 0.68 -16.71 5.55
CA THR A 180 1.73 -16.34 6.50
C THR A 180 1.84 -17.31 7.68
N GLN A 181 0.73 -17.89 8.14
CA GLN A 181 0.69 -18.80 9.28
C GLN A 181 1.17 -20.21 8.93
N THR A 182 0.78 -20.71 7.75
CA THR A 182 1.05 -22.09 7.32
C THR A 182 2.40 -22.23 6.62
N ARG A 183 2.79 -21.24 5.80
CA ARG A 183 4.03 -21.29 5.02
C ARG A 183 5.14 -20.39 5.55
N GLY A 184 4.86 -19.50 6.51
CA GLY A 184 5.82 -18.51 6.99
C GLY A 184 6.11 -17.40 5.98
N ALA A 185 5.23 -17.21 4.98
CA ALA A 185 5.38 -16.16 3.99
C ALA A 185 5.18 -14.77 4.63
N THR A 186 5.81 -13.75 4.07
CA THR A 186 5.80 -12.38 4.62
C THR A 186 5.02 -11.43 3.72
N ILE A 187 4.23 -10.53 4.30
CA ILE A 187 3.44 -9.55 3.56
C ILE A 187 3.80 -8.15 4.04
N VAL A 188 4.02 -7.23 3.09
CA VAL A 188 3.94 -5.78 3.33
C VAL A 188 2.77 -5.23 2.53
N TYR A 189 1.83 -4.60 3.21
CA TYR A 189 0.63 -4.09 2.60
C TYR A 189 0.46 -2.59 2.86
N ALA A 190 0.56 -1.77 1.82
CA ALA A 190 0.13 -0.38 1.85
C ALA A 190 -1.38 -0.29 1.58
N SER A 191 -2.13 0.19 2.57
CA SER A 191 -3.57 0.40 2.49
C SER A 191 -3.98 1.65 3.25
N HIS A 192 -5.09 2.23 2.81
CA HIS A 192 -5.80 3.31 3.49
C HIS A 192 -7.16 2.85 4.04
N ILE A 193 -7.49 1.57 3.85
CA ILE A 193 -8.74 0.96 4.29
C ILE A 193 -8.40 0.01 5.44
N PHE A 194 -8.88 0.34 6.64
CA PHE A 194 -8.58 -0.38 7.88
C PHE A 194 -9.76 -1.20 8.41
N ASP A 195 -10.92 -1.13 7.75
CA ASP A 195 -12.15 -1.77 8.18
C ASP A 195 -12.00 -3.29 8.30
N GLY A 196 -12.19 -3.80 9.51
CA GLY A 196 -12.08 -5.22 9.82
C GLY A 196 -10.65 -5.76 9.87
N MET A 197 -9.64 -4.88 9.87
CA MET A 197 -8.22 -5.29 9.87
C MET A 197 -7.57 -5.29 11.25
N ASP A 198 -8.29 -4.99 12.34
CA ASP A 198 -7.70 -4.83 13.68
C ASP A 198 -6.81 -5.97 14.16
N SER A 199 -7.19 -7.22 13.89
CA SER A 199 -6.41 -8.40 14.30
C SER A 199 -5.56 -8.99 13.18
N TRP A 200 -5.61 -8.39 11.99
CA TRP A 200 -4.95 -8.93 10.80
C TRP A 200 -3.43 -8.68 10.79
N PRO A 201 -2.92 -7.44 10.93
CA PRO A 201 -1.50 -7.18 10.88
C PRO A 201 -0.81 -7.70 12.15
N THR A 202 0.42 -8.16 11.98
CA THR A 202 1.35 -8.46 13.07
C THR A 202 2.25 -7.28 13.41
N HIS A 203 2.40 -6.36 12.46
CA HIS A 203 3.32 -5.23 12.54
C HIS A 203 2.73 -4.02 11.80
N LEU A 204 3.03 -2.82 12.30
CA LEU A 204 2.68 -1.55 11.67
C LEU A 204 3.96 -0.76 11.37
N CYS A 205 4.06 -0.25 10.15
CA CYS A 205 5.16 0.63 9.75
C CYS A 205 4.58 1.98 9.34
N HIS A 206 4.95 3.05 10.05
CA HIS A 206 4.57 4.41 9.68
C HIS A 206 5.67 5.08 8.85
N ILE A 207 5.32 5.46 7.62
CA ILE A 207 6.16 6.29 6.76
C ILE A 207 5.62 7.72 6.72
N GLN A 208 6.47 8.68 7.07
CA GLN A 208 6.14 10.09 7.13
C GLN A 208 7.12 10.89 6.27
N LEU A 209 6.59 11.64 5.30
CA LEU A 209 7.36 12.54 4.44
C LEU A 209 8.56 11.92 3.70
N GLY A 210 8.61 10.60 3.52
CA GLY A 210 9.72 9.90 2.87
C GLY A 210 10.67 9.18 3.82
N SER A 211 10.43 9.21 5.13
CA SER A 211 11.24 8.51 6.13
C SER A 211 10.36 7.62 7.03
N THR A 212 10.96 6.59 7.62
CA THR A 212 10.30 5.72 8.61
C THR A 212 10.42 6.36 9.99
N VAL A 213 9.31 6.46 10.71
CA VAL A 213 9.31 7.10 12.05
C VAL A 213 10.09 6.26 13.08
N ALA A 214 10.08 4.93 12.94
CA ALA A 214 10.84 4.01 13.76
C ALA A 214 11.65 3.03 12.87
N PRO A 215 12.87 2.63 13.28
CA PRO A 215 13.70 1.67 12.52
C PRO A 215 13.11 0.25 12.42
N SER A 216 12.28 -0.12 13.40
CA SER A 216 11.59 -1.41 13.44
C SER A 216 10.09 -1.16 13.43
N PRO A 217 9.31 -1.93 12.65
CA PRO A 217 7.85 -1.88 12.70
C PRO A 217 7.33 -2.14 14.10
N LEU A 218 6.30 -1.38 14.50
CA LEU A 218 5.58 -1.55 15.75
C LEU A 218 4.88 -2.90 15.75
N SER A 219 5.14 -3.75 16.75
CA SER A 219 4.42 -5.00 16.92
C SER A 219 2.93 -4.76 17.20
N TRP A 220 2.08 -5.63 16.65
CA TRP A 220 0.63 -5.49 16.73
C TRP A 220 -0.06 -6.86 16.90
N PRO A 221 -1.11 -6.96 17.72
CA PRO A 221 -1.66 -5.93 18.61
C PRO A 221 -0.67 -5.53 19.71
N LEU A 222 -0.82 -4.32 20.26
CA LEU A 222 0.00 -3.85 21.38
C LEU A 222 -0.16 -4.80 22.57
N THR A 223 0.95 -5.31 23.08
CA THR A 223 0.96 -6.25 24.22
C THR A 223 1.42 -5.59 25.52
N GLY A 224 1.88 -4.33 25.45
CA GLY A 224 2.37 -3.58 26.60
C GLY A 224 3.83 -3.85 26.93
N ALA A 225 4.62 -4.30 25.94
CA ALA A 225 6.04 -4.55 26.10
C ALA A 225 6.85 -3.23 26.11
N GLN A 226 7.93 -3.20 26.88
CA GLN A 226 8.85 -2.04 26.96
C GLN A 226 9.43 -1.71 25.58
N GLY A 227 9.16 -0.49 25.08
CA GLY A 227 9.61 0.00 23.76
C GLY A 227 8.46 0.26 22.76
N GLU A 228 7.27 -0.33 22.97
CA GLU A 228 6.06 0.02 22.21
C GLU A 228 5.54 1.42 22.59
N ASP A 229 5.95 1.91 23.76
CA ASP A 229 5.48 3.15 24.40
C ASP A 229 5.96 4.45 23.74
N GLU A 230 7.06 4.46 22.99
CA GLU A 230 7.55 5.67 22.31
C GLU A 230 6.88 5.88 20.93
N ALA A 231 6.42 4.79 20.28
CA ALA A 231 5.86 4.86 18.94
C ALA A 231 4.37 5.26 18.91
N VAL A 232 3.66 5.09 20.04
CA VAL A 232 2.24 5.41 20.18
C VAL A 232 2.08 6.53 21.22
N PRO A 233 1.58 7.73 20.82
CA PRO A 233 1.38 8.83 21.75
C PRO A 233 0.45 8.47 22.92
N ALA A 234 0.78 8.95 24.12
CA ALA A 234 0.09 8.59 25.36
C ALA A 234 -1.44 8.80 25.28
N GLU A 235 -1.88 9.92 24.69
CA GLU A 235 -3.30 10.22 24.50
C GLU A 235 -4.04 9.19 23.63
N VAL A 236 -3.36 8.68 22.58
CA VAL A 236 -3.94 7.64 21.70
C VAL A 236 -4.00 6.32 22.47
N ARG A 237 -2.95 5.99 23.22
CA ARG A 237 -2.90 4.77 24.03
C ARG A 237 -4.01 4.75 25.08
N GLU A 238 -4.25 5.85 25.78
CA GLU A 238 -5.33 5.96 26.76
C GLU A 238 -6.70 5.68 26.13
N ARG A 239 -7.00 6.31 24.99
CA ARG A 239 -8.23 6.03 24.22
C ARG A 239 -8.26 4.60 23.67
N MET A 240 -7.10 4.03 23.33
CA MET A 240 -7.00 2.66 22.84
C MET A 240 -7.30 1.60 23.88
N MET A 241 -6.91 1.86 25.13
CA MET A 241 -7.05 0.95 26.25
C MET A 241 -8.36 1.17 27.05
N ASP A 242 -9.15 2.17 26.67
CA ASP A 242 -10.48 2.40 27.26
C ASP A 242 -11.38 1.17 27.09
N PRO A 243 -11.85 0.55 28.19
CA PRO A 243 -12.70 -0.65 28.16
C PRO A 243 -14.10 -0.38 27.59
N ASP A 244 -14.61 0.85 27.67
CA ASP A 244 -15.93 1.22 27.17
C ASP A 244 -15.91 1.63 25.68
N ARG A 245 -14.74 1.57 25.05
CA ARG A 245 -14.60 2.00 23.66
C ARG A 245 -15.37 1.09 22.71
N SER A 246 -15.92 1.69 21.67
CA SER A 246 -16.40 1.00 20.48
C SER A 246 -15.56 1.40 19.26
N GLY A 247 -15.10 0.45 18.46
CA GLY A 247 -14.45 0.71 17.16
C GLY A 247 -13.00 0.23 17.04
N SER A 248 -12.39 0.52 15.89
CA SER A 248 -11.12 -0.06 15.44
C SER A 248 -9.88 0.62 16.07
N ARG A 249 -9.02 -0.17 16.73
CA ARG A 249 -7.79 0.31 17.41
C ARG A 249 -6.76 0.75 16.37
N LEU A 250 -6.70 -0.01 15.29
CA LEU A 250 -5.83 0.24 14.16
C LEU A 250 -6.20 1.55 13.45
N LEU A 251 -7.50 1.74 13.19
CA LEU A 251 -8.01 2.95 12.53
C LEU A 251 -7.69 4.19 13.35
N GLU A 252 -7.90 4.14 14.67
CA GLU A 252 -7.62 5.26 15.55
C GLU A 252 -6.14 5.69 15.51
N LEU A 253 -5.22 4.72 15.63
CA LEU A 253 -3.79 4.98 15.53
C LEU A 253 -3.40 5.52 14.15
N ALA A 254 -3.93 4.91 13.08
CA ALA A 254 -3.67 5.34 11.71
C ALA A 254 -4.18 6.77 11.45
N VAL A 255 -5.39 7.11 11.92
CA VAL A 255 -5.94 8.47 11.80
C VAL A 255 -5.04 9.46 12.52
N HIS A 256 -4.59 9.14 13.73
CA HIS A 256 -3.69 10.01 14.48
C HIS A 256 -2.37 10.27 13.73
N TRP A 257 -1.72 9.23 13.22
CA TRP A 257 -0.51 9.36 12.40
C TRP A 257 -0.75 10.23 11.16
N LEU A 258 -1.86 10.02 10.45
CA LEU A 258 -2.20 10.77 9.23
C LEU A 258 -2.54 12.25 9.53
N GLU A 259 -3.10 12.56 10.70
CA GLU A 259 -3.30 13.94 11.14
C GLU A 259 -1.99 14.67 11.39
N ILE A 260 -1.01 14.00 12.01
CA ILE A 260 0.34 14.53 12.20
C ILE A 260 1.03 14.72 10.84
N ASP A 261 0.97 13.72 9.96
CA ASP A 261 1.53 13.80 8.61
C ASP A 261 1.00 15.02 7.86
N LYS A 262 -0.31 15.28 7.96
CA LYS A 262 -0.97 16.42 7.33
C LYS A 262 -0.43 17.75 7.86
N LYS A 263 -0.28 17.89 9.18
CA LYS A 263 0.27 19.11 9.82
C LYS A 263 1.72 19.35 9.36
N MET A 264 2.57 18.34 9.46
CA MET A 264 3.98 18.40 9.07
C MET A 264 4.15 18.73 7.59
N ARG A 265 3.33 18.14 6.71
CA ARG A 265 3.34 18.47 5.28
C ARG A 265 3.00 19.94 5.03
N ILE A 266 1.98 20.47 5.70
CA ILE A 266 1.57 21.87 5.55
C ILE A 266 2.70 22.80 6.00
N GLU A 267 3.33 22.52 7.14
CA GLU A 267 4.47 23.31 7.63
C GLU A 267 5.66 23.29 6.66
N LYS A 268 5.97 22.12 6.09
CA LYS A 268 7.00 21.97 5.05
C LYS A 268 6.66 22.77 3.80
N GLU A 269 5.42 22.70 3.31
CA GLU A 269 4.95 23.46 2.12
C GLU A 269 5.02 24.98 2.34
N ILE A 270 4.66 25.44 3.54
CA ILE A 270 4.77 26.86 3.93
C ILE A 270 6.23 27.29 3.92
N ARG A 271 7.13 26.48 4.51
CA ARG A 271 8.57 26.76 4.58
C ARG A 271 9.24 26.77 3.21
N GLU A 272 8.89 25.85 2.32
CA GLU A 272 9.56 25.65 1.03
C GLU A 272 9.01 26.52 -0.12
N GLY A 273 7.79 27.08 -0.01
CA GLY A 273 7.19 27.77 -1.15
C GLY A 273 6.09 28.78 -0.88
N GLY A 274 5.80 29.15 0.37
CA GLY A 274 4.81 30.19 0.71
C GLY A 274 3.39 29.92 0.20
N LYS A 275 3.08 28.71 -0.26
CA LYS A 275 1.78 28.38 -0.85
C LYS A 275 0.74 28.18 0.25
N GLN A 276 -0.36 28.92 0.12
CA GLN A 276 -1.53 28.86 0.95
C GLN A 276 -2.16 27.46 0.90
N LYS A 277 -2.65 27.02 2.07
CA LYS A 277 -3.39 25.79 2.38
C LYS A 277 -4.08 25.14 1.16
N ARG A 278 -3.79 23.86 0.89
CA ARG A 278 -4.62 23.05 -0.04
C ARG A 278 -6.06 22.97 0.48
N GLY A 279 -7.05 23.30 -0.34
CA GLY A 279 -8.48 23.34 0.01
C GLY A 279 -9.21 24.45 -0.74
N ALA A 280 -10.51 24.62 -0.50
CA ALA A 280 -11.27 25.72 -1.08
C ALA A 280 -10.66 27.05 -0.64
N THR A 281 -9.91 27.68 -1.55
CA THR A 281 -9.43 29.05 -1.38
C THR A 281 -10.61 29.97 -1.64
N GLY A 282 -11.32 30.35 -0.58
CA GLY A 282 -12.26 31.46 -0.66
C GLY A 282 -11.54 32.69 -1.19
N ALA A 283 -11.99 33.20 -2.34
CA ALA A 283 -11.71 34.52 -2.92
C ALA A 283 -10.25 34.98 -3.16
N ALA A 284 -9.21 34.25 -2.74
CA ALA A 284 -7.85 34.79 -2.77
C ALA A 284 -7.16 34.79 -4.15
N ASN A 285 -7.66 34.03 -5.14
CA ASN A 285 -7.00 33.87 -6.45
C ASN A 285 -7.87 34.22 -7.66
N GLY A 286 -8.97 34.96 -7.48
CA GLY A 286 -9.87 35.32 -8.59
C GLY A 286 -10.56 34.13 -9.28
N VAL A 287 -10.43 32.92 -8.71
CA VAL A 287 -11.19 31.75 -9.12
C VAL A 287 -12.59 31.91 -8.56
N VAL A 288 -13.53 32.20 -9.45
CA VAL A 288 -14.95 32.31 -9.13
C VAL A 288 -15.45 30.92 -8.77
N THR A 289 -15.70 30.69 -7.48
CA THR A 289 -16.27 29.45 -6.93
C THR A 289 -17.80 29.43 -6.99
N ASP A 290 -18.39 30.49 -7.53
CA ASP A 290 -19.84 30.65 -7.62
C ASP A 290 -20.34 30.08 -8.95
N SER A 291 -21.08 28.97 -8.86
CA SER A 291 -21.64 28.24 -9.99
C SER A 291 -22.50 29.15 -10.88
N GLU A 292 -23.24 30.10 -10.30
CA GLU A 292 -24.09 31.03 -11.06
C GLU A 292 -23.29 31.98 -11.96
N ALA A 293 -22.12 32.42 -11.50
CA ALA A 293 -21.25 33.32 -12.25
C ALA A 293 -20.50 32.61 -13.38
N PHE A 294 -20.31 31.29 -13.29
CA PHE A 294 -19.81 30.47 -14.39
C PHE A 294 -20.85 30.32 -15.50
N TYR A 295 -22.11 30.02 -15.15
CA TYR A 295 -23.19 29.86 -16.14
C TYR A 295 -23.59 31.17 -16.81
N ARG A 296 -23.55 32.30 -16.11
CA ARG A 296 -23.81 33.63 -16.71
C ARG A 296 -22.87 33.99 -17.88
N LYS A 297 -21.68 33.40 -17.95
CA LYS A 297 -20.74 33.62 -19.06
C LYS A 297 -21.10 32.84 -20.33
N TYR A 298 -21.97 31.84 -20.23
CA TYR A 298 -22.38 30.94 -21.32
C TYR A 298 -23.89 31.00 -21.61
N ASP A 299 -24.60 31.93 -20.98
CA ASP A 299 -25.99 32.20 -21.30
C ASP A 299 -26.06 33.07 -22.56
N TYR A 300 -26.31 32.41 -23.69
CA TYR A 300 -26.47 33.05 -25.02
C TYR A 300 -27.92 33.44 -25.31
N SER A 301 -28.79 33.54 -24.29
CA SER A 301 -30.13 34.11 -24.50
C SER A 301 -30.06 35.64 -24.62
N HIS A 302 -29.90 36.12 -25.86
CA HIS A 302 -30.34 37.44 -26.28
C HIS A 302 -31.79 37.37 -26.76
#